data_AF-A0A939GBE4-F1
#
_entry.id   AF-A0A939GBE4-F1
#
_cell.length_a   1.000
_cell.length_b   1.000
_cell.length_c   1.000
_cell.angle_alpha   90.00
_cell.angle_beta   90.00
_cell.angle_gamma   90.00
#
_symmetry.space_group_name_H-M   'P 1'
#
loop_
_entity.id
_entity.type
_entity.pdbx_description
1 polymer ?
#
loop_
_entity_poly.entity_id
_entity_poly.type
_entity_poly.pdbx_seq_one_letter_code
_entity_poly.pdbx_strand_id
1 'polypeptide(L)'
;MQQPDRQSIVAWLQALQDQICAALETADGTGQFREDHWERPGGGGGRSRVMADGAIIEKGGVGFSAVHGEASEATLRQLNITTKPGEAQPEFFATGVSIVLHPHNPHVPIIHMNVRYFEMSTGQYWFGGGIDLTPHYVVPQQARWFHEQLKQACDRHDPAYYPKFKPWADDYFYIPHRQETRGVGGIFFDYLNETETVSKEAIFAFWQEVGSAFAPIYTHLMALNAHKPYTPDEQRWQGLRRGRYVEFNLAWDRGTKFGLETNGRTESILMSMPPQANWVYDYHPAPNTPEAETLTWLRKGVDWV
;
A
#
# COMPACT_ATOMS: atom_id res chain seq x y z
N MET A 1 -29.94 2.81 1.63
CA MET A 1 -28.96 1.97 0.93
C MET A 1 -28.74 0.73 1.76
N GLN A 2 -28.42 -0.40 1.13
CA GLN A 2 -28.14 -1.66 1.83
C GLN A 2 -26.73 -1.62 2.41
N GLN A 3 -26.55 -2.13 3.63
CA GLN A 3 -25.25 -2.21 4.30
C GLN A 3 -24.26 -3.02 3.46
N PRO A 4 -22.99 -2.61 3.33
CA PRO A 4 -22.01 -3.34 2.52
C PRO A 4 -21.80 -4.74 3.08
N ASP A 5 -21.94 -5.70 2.18
CA ASP A 5 -21.75 -7.13 2.42
C ASP A 5 -20.53 -7.65 1.65
N ARG A 6 -20.17 -8.92 1.88
CA ARG A 6 -19.00 -9.54 1.23
C ARG A 6 -19.06 -9.41 -0.30
N GLN A 7 -20.22 -9.62 -0.89
CA GLN A 7 -20.40 -9.65 -2.33
C GLN A 7 -20.17 -8.27 -2.95
N SER A 8 -20.79 -7.23 -2.38
CA SER A 8 -20.63 -5.84 -2.83
C SER A 8 -19.21 -5.32 -2.64
N ILE A 9 -18.55 -5.64 -1.51
CA ILE A 9 -17.15 -5.28 -1.26
C ILE A 9 -16.21 -5.94 -2.29
N VAL A 10 -16.38 -7.24 -2.54
CA VAL A 10 -15.57 -7.97 -3.53
C VAL A 10 -15.76 -7.42 -4.93
N ALA A 11 -17.01 -7.21 -5.35
CA ALA A 11 -17.31 -6.69 -6.68
C ALA A 11 -16.67 -5.30 -6.88
N TRP A 12 -16.73 -4.43 -5.87
CA TRP A 12 -16.11 -3.12 -5.93
C TRP A 12 -14.57 -3.21 -6.01
N LEU A 13 -13.93 -4.08 -5.23
CA LEU A 13 -12.47 -4.28 -5.29
C LEU A 13 -11.99 -4.81 -6.64
N GLN A 14 -12.75 -5.72 -7.24
CA GLN A 14 -12.44 -6.23 -8.57
C GLN A 14 -12.52 -5.13 -9.61
N ALA A 15 -13.57 -4.29 -9.56
CA ALA A 15 -13.70 -3.13 -10.43
C ALA A 15 -12.60 -2.09 -10.17
N LEU A 16 -12.20 -1.87 -8.92
CA LEU A 16 -11.09 -0.99 -8.57
C LEU A 16 -9.78 -1.47 -9.21
N GLN A 17 -9.46 -2.76 -9.09
CA GLN A 17 -8.28 -3.34 -9.74
C GLN A 17 -8.32 -3.13 -11.26
N ASP A 18 -9.48 -3.33 -11.89
CA ASP A 18 -9.66 -3.13 -13.33
C ASP A 18 -9.42 -1.67 -13.74
N GLN A 19 -10.01 -0.73 -13.01
CA GLN A 19 -9.86 0.70 -13.25
C GLN A 19 -8.42 1.18 -13.05
N ILE A 20 -7.76 0.75 -11.97
CA ILE A 20 -6.38 1.14 -11.70
C ILE A 20 -5.45 0.57 -12.76
N CYS A 21 -5.58 -0.71 -13.12
CA CYS A 21 -4.75 -1.31 -14.17
C CYS A 21 -4.89 -0.56 -15.50
N ALA A 22 -6.13 -0.29 -15.94
CA ALA A 22 -6.36 0.43 -17.19
C ALA A 22 -5.77 1.86 -17.17
N ALA A 23 -5.90 2.58 -16.05
CA ALA A 23 -5.32 3.91 -15.90
C ALA A 23 -3.79 3.90 -15.93
N LEU A 24 -3.17 2.91 -15.28
CA LEU A 24 -1.72 2.74 -15.27
C LEU A 24 -1.16 2.33 -16.64
N GLU A 25 -1.80 1.40 -17.35
CA GLU A 25 -1.41 1.03 -18.72
C GLU A 25 -1.51 2.22 -19.68
N THR A 26 -2.57 3.02 -19.54
CA THR A 26 -2.74 4.24 -20.33
C THR A 26 -1.64 5.27 -20.02
N ALA A 27 -1.31 5.46 -18.74
CA ALA A 27 -0.30 6.43 -18.33
C ALA A 27 1.13 5.97 -18.66
N ASP A 28 1.40 4.67 -18.59
CA ASP A 28 2.68 4.08 -18.98
C ASP A 28 2.87 4.11 -20.50
N GLY A 29 1.83 3.76 -21.26
CA GLY A 29 1.78 3.85 -22.72
C GLY A 29 2.28 2.60 -23.45
N THR A 30 3.15 1.78 -22.85
CA THR A 30 3.63 0.53 -23.47
C THR A 30 3.52 -0.70 -22.58
N GLY A 31 3.61 -0.52 -21.25
CA GLY A 31 3.47 -1.60 -20.28
C GLY A 31 2.05 -2.16 -20.26
N GLN A 32 1.95 -3.49 -20.13
CA GLN A 32 0.69 -4.21 -19.97
C GLN A 32 0.75 -5.11 -18.75
N PHE A 33 -0.37 -5.22 -18.03
CA PHE A 33 -0.50 -6.16 -16.93
C PHE A 33 -0.75 -7.57 -17.46
N ARG A 34 0.11 -8.51 -17.06
CA ARG A 34 -0.17 -9.93 -17.14
C ARG A 34 -0.97 -10.35 -15.92
N GLU A 35 -2.18 -10.87 -16.16
CA GLU A 35 -3.00 -11.44 -15.12
C GLU A 35 -2.64 -12.91 -14.84
N ASP A 36 -2.64 -13.25 -13.55
CA ASP A 36 -2.50 -14.59 -13.02
C ASP A 36 -3.61 -14.84 -11.99
N HIS A 37 -4.56 -15.70 -12.36
CA HIS A 37 -5.65 -16.12 -11.48
C HIS A 37 -5.21 -17.33 -10.67
N TRP A 38 -5.41 -17.29 -9.37
CA TRP A 38 -4.99 -18.36 -8.47
C TRP A 38 -6.05 -18.68 -7.43
N GLU A 39 -6.05 -19.94 -6.99
CA GLU A 39 -6.92 -20.45 -5.94
C GLU A 39 -6.09 -20.81 -4.70
N ARG A 40 -6.70 -20.69 -3.52
CA ARG A 40 -6.07 -21.06 -2.25
C ARG A 40 -6.63 -22.41 -1.79
N PRO A 41 -5.78 -23.41 -1.46
CA PRO A 41 -6.26 -24.71 -0.97
C PRO A 41 -7.21 -24.62 0.25
N GLY A 42 -7.04 -23.61 1.10
CA GLY A 42 -7.88 -23.39 2.27
C GLY A 42 -9.11 -22.50 2.06
N GLY A 43 -9.45 -22.15 0.82
CA GLY A 43 -10.63 -21.34 0.48
C GLY A 43 -10.30 -19.97 -0.13
N GLY A 44 -11.02 -19.64 -1.21
CA GLY A 44 -10.89 -18.40 -1.96
C GLY A 44 -9.72 -18.41 -2.95
N GLY A 45 -9.18 -17.22 -3.22
CA GLY A 45 -8.16 -17.03 -4.24
C GLY A 45 -7.88 -15.56 -4.54
N GLY A 46 -7.41 -15.27 -5.75
CA GLY A 46 -7.16 -13.90 -6.17
C GLY A 46 -6.75 -13.75 -7.63
N ARG A 47 -6.57 -12.48 -8.02
CA ARG A 47 -6.07 -12.05 -9.32
C ARG A 47 -4.82 -11.22 -9.08
N SER A 48 -3.67 -11.76 -9.43
CA SER A 48 -2.42 -11.00 -9.41
C SER A 48 -2.19 -10.41 -10.80
N ARG A 49 -2.11 -9.09 -10.91
CA ARG A 49 -1.74 -8.42 -12.15
C ARG A 49 -0.35 -7.82 -12.00
N VAL A 50 0.58 -8.28 -12.83
CA VAL A 50 1.98 -7.84 -12.79
C VAL A 50 2.38 -7.19 -14.10
N MET A 51 3.09 -6.08 -14.01
CA MET A 51 3.71 -5.38 -15.13
C MET A 51 5.22 -5.40 -14.91
N ALA A 52 5.98 -5.65 -15.96
CA ALA A 52 7.43 -5.56 -15.97
C ALA A 52 7.87 -4.89 -17.27
N ASP A 53 8.94 -4.11 -17.20
CA ASP A 53 9.57 -3.45 -18.35
C ASP A 53 8.59 -2.56 -19.15
N GLY A 54 7.74 -1.80 -18.45
CA GLY A 54 6.95 -0.72 -19.04
C GLY A 54 7.81 0.50 -19.38
N ALA A 55 7.25 1.52 -20.02
CA ALA A 55 8.01 2.73 -20.36
C ALA A 55 8.31 3.60 -19.12
N ILE A 56 7.41 3.58 -18.12
CA ILE A 56 7.54 4.35 -16.88
C ILE A 56 7.69 3.39 -15.70
N ILE A 57 6.85 2.36 -15.63
CA ILE A 57 6.82 1.36 -14.57
C ILE A 57 7.78 0.23 -14.93
N GLU A 58 8.90 0.14 -14.21
CA GLU A 58 9.89 -0.93 -14.38
C GLU A 58 9.38 -2.27 -13.85
N LYS A 59 8.74 -2.22 -12.68
CA LYS A 59 8.10 -3.39 -12.06
C LYS A 59 6.92 -2.92 -11.23
N GLY A 60 5.75 -3.45 -11.52
CA GLY A 60 4.51 -3.08 -10.84
C GLY A 60 3.63 -4.28 -10.59
N GLY A 61 2.83 -4.16 -9.53
CA GLY A 61 1.92 -5.22 -9.15
C GLY A 61 0.65 -4.67 -8.55
N VAL A 62 -0.49 -5.13 -9.04
CA VAL A 62 -1.83 -4.84 -8.54
C VAL A 62 -2.48 -6.17 -8.18
N GLY A 63 -2.42 -6.53 -6.90
CA GLY A 63 -2.97 -7.78 -6.39
C GLY A 63 -4.37 -7.59 -5.83
N PHE A 64 -5.32 -8.40 -6.29
CA PHE A 64 -6.62 -8.60 -5.64
C PHE A 64 -6.66 -9.98 -4.99
N SER A 65 -7.24 -10.07 -3.80
CA SER A 65 -7.55 -11.35 -3.17
C SER A 65 -8.89 -11.33 -2.46
N ALA A 66 -9.53 -12.49 -2.39
CA ALA A 66 -10.68 -12.77 -1.56
C ALA A 66 -10.50 -14.19 -1.01
N VAL A 67 -10.03 -14.29 0.23
CA VAL A 67 -9.70 -15.54 0.90
C VAL A 67 -10.61 -15.77 2.09
N HIS A 68 -10.93 -17.02 2.35
CA HIS A 68 -11.71 -17.44 3.51
C HIS A 68 -11.16 -18.74 4.07
N GLY A 69 -11.66 -19.15 5.22
CA GLY A 69 -11.36 -20.44 5.84
C GLY A 69 -11.52 -20.38 7.35
N GLU A 70 -11.11 -21.44 8.02
CA GLU A 70 -11.10 -21.50 9.48
C GLU A 70 -10.04 -20.55 10.07
N ALA A 71 -10.41 -19.80 11.11
CA ALA A 71 -9.51 -18.87 11.78
C ALA A 71 -8.48 -19.63 12.61
N SER A 72 -7.19 -19.32 12.42
CA SER A 72 -6.11 -19.94 13.19
C SER A 72 -6.18 -19.61 14.68
N GLU A 73 -5.60 -20.45 15.55
CA GLU A 73 -5.50 -20.16 16.98
C GLU A 73 -4.79 -18.82 17.27
N ALA A 74 -3.83 -18.44 16.43
CA ALA A 74 -3.15 -17.14 16.54
C ALA A 74 -4.14 -15.98 16.27
N THR A 75 -4.95 -16.10 15.22
CA THR A 75 -6.01 -15.14 14.89
C THR A 75 -7.04 -15.05 16.00
N LEU A 76 -7.53 -16.19 16.51
CA LEU A 76 -8.50 -16.23 17.61
C LEU A 76 -7.95 -15.57 18.88
N ARG A 77 -6.70 -15.87 19.25
CA ARG A 77 -6.02 -15.21 20.38
C ARG A 77 -5.87 -13.71 20.18
N GLN A 78 -5.45 -13.27 19.00
CA GLN A 78 -5.30 -11.84 18.69
C GLN A 78 -6.63 -11.09 18.79
N LEU A 79 -7.74 -11.74 18.42
CA LEU A 79 -9.08 -11.16 18.47
C LEU A 79 -9.81 -11.41 19.79
N ASN A 80 -9.16 -12.04 20.77
CA ASN A 80 -9.77 -12.44 22.05
C ASN A 80 -11.06 -13.27 21.88
N ILE A 81 -11.11 -14.13 20.86
CA ILE A 81 -12.23 -15.03 20.60
C ILE A 81 -11.93 -16.38 21.26
N THR A 82 -12.83 -16.82 22.15
CA THR A 82 -12.76 -18.15 22.78
C THR A 82 -13.77 -19.08 22.12
N THR A 83 -13.33 -20.29 21.78
CA THR A 83 -14.19 -21.36 21.27
C THR A 83 -14.49 -22.34 22.40
N LYS A 84 -15.73 -22.80 22.53
CA LYS A 84 -16.05 -23.87 23.49
C LYS A 84 -15.78 -25.25 22.89
N PRO A 85 -15.42 -26.26 23.71
CA PRO A 85 -15.32 -27.63 23.24
C PRO A 85 -16.62 -28.09 22.54
N GLY A 86 -16.52 -28.50 21.28
CA GLY A 86 -17.65 -28.97 20.47
C GLY A 86 -18.33 -27.91 19.58
N GLU A 87 -17.93 -26.64 19.67
CA GLU A 87 -18.36 -25.61 18.72
C GLU A 87 -17.53 -25.70 17.42
N ALA A 88 -18.15 -25.37 16.28
CA ALA A 88 -17.44 -25.23 15.02
C ALA A 88 -16.41 -24.10 15.13
N GLN A 89 -15.25 -24.28 14.48
CA GLN A 89 -14.20 -23.27 14.48
C GLN A 89 -14.70 -22.01 13.75
N PRO A 90 -14.56 -20.80 14.34
CA PRO A 90 -14.93 -19.56 13.66
C PRO A 90 -14.20 -19.43 12.32
N GLU A 91 -14.91 -18.94 11.32
CA GLU A 91 -14.37 -18.71 9.99
C GLU A 91 -13.97 -17.24 9.84
N PHE A 92 -12.97 -16.97 9.02
CA PHE A 92 -12.61 -15.64 8.59
C PHE A 92 -12.89 -15.44 7.10
N PHE A 93 -13.08 -14.19 6.73
CA PHE A 93 -13.05 -13.72 5.34
C PHE A 93 -12.15 -12.48 5.29
N ALA A 94 -11.22 -12.46 4.33
CA ALA A 94 -10.34 -11.32 4.09
C ALA A 94 -10.27 -11.03 2.60
N THR A 95 -10.44 -9.76 2.23
CA THR A 95 -10.36 -9.33 0.83
C THR A 95 -9.69 -7.96 0.74
N GLY A 96 -9.04 -7.69 -0.39
CA GLY A 96 -8.43 -6.38 -0.60
C GLY A 96 -7.75 -6.23 -1.95
N VAL A 97 -7.34 -5.01 -2.23
CA VAL A 97 -6.42 -4.65 -3.31
C VAL A 97 -5.14 -4.10 -2.68
N SER A 98 -4.00 -4.62 -3.12
CA SER A 98 -2.67 -4.19 -2.70
C SER A 98 -1.81 -3.87 -3.92
N ILE A 99 -1.12 -2.74 -3.89
CA ILE A 99 -0.40 -2.19 -5.03
C ILE A 99 0.99 -1.74 -4.60
N VAL A 100 1.99 -2.09 -5.40
CA VAL A 100 3.34 -1.47 -5.33
C VAL A 100 3.84 -1.26 -6.75
N LEU A 101 4.33 -0.04 -7.04
CA LEU A 101 4.85 0.33 -8.36
C LEU A 101 6.25 0.90 -8.22
N HIS A 102 7.22 0.28 -8.91
CA HIS A 102 8.61 0.71 -9.00
C HIS A 102 8.86 1.27 -10.40
N PRO A 103 9.12 2.59 -10.54
CA PRO A 103 9.35 3.20 -11.83
C PRO A 103 10.81 3.14 -12.27
N HIS A 104 11.07 3.16 -13.58
CA HIS A 104 12.42 3.24 -14.14
C HIS A 104 13.14 4.53 -13.71
N ASN A 105 12.48 5.67 -13.91
CA ASN A 105 13.08 6.98 -13.70
C ASN A 105 13.16 7.32 -12.19
N PRO A 106 14.35 7.67 -11.65
CA PRO A 106 14.53 8.00 -10.23
C PRO A 106 13.66 9.18 -9.76
N HIS A 107 13.25 10.07 -10.65
CA HIS A 107 12.38 11.20 -10.30
C HIS A 107 10.90 10.83 -10.14
N VAL A 108 10.49 9.66 -10.62
CA VAL A 108 9.14 9.13 -10.34
C VAL A 108 9.22 8.39 -8.99
N PRO A 109 8.32 8.67 -8.05
CA PRO A 109 8.32 7.99 -6.76
C PRO A 109 7.82 6.55 -6.87
N ILE A 110 8.29 5.69 -5.97
CA ILE A 110 7.58 4.45 -5.65
C ILE A 110 6.29 4.83 -4.93
N ILE A 111 5.18 4.15 -5.25
CA ILE A 111 3.93 4.31 -4.52
C ILE A 111 3.43 2.94 -4.04
N HIS A 112 2.80 2.93 -2.88
CA HIS A 112 2.06 1.78 -2.38
C HIS A 112 0.64 2.19 -1.98
N MET A 113 -0.30 1.27 -2.20
CA MET A 113 -1.65 1.35 -1.66
C MET A 113 -2.07 -0.01 -1.14
N ASN A 114 -2.80 0.00 -0.03
CA ASN A 114 -3.60 -1.13 0.37
C ASN A 114 -5.00 -0.66 0.74
N VAL A 115 -6.04 -1.34 0.28
CA VAL A 115 -7.40 -1.21 0.79
C VAL A 115 -7.95 -2.61 1.03
N ARG A 116 -8.25 -2.93 2.29
CA ARG A 116 -8.65 -4.27 2.73
C ARG A 116 -9.85 -4.26 3.66
N TYR A 117 -10.55 -5.37 3.68
CA TYR A 117 -11.66 -5.69 4.56
C TYR A 117 -11.44 -7.06 5.18
N PHE A 118 -11.75 -7.19 6.47
CA PHE A 118 -11.72 -8.45 7.19
C PHE A 118 -13.01 -8.61 7.97
N GLU A 119 -13.52 -9.84 8.05
CA GLU A 119 -14.59 -10.22 8.97
C GLU A 119 -14.48 -11.66 9.47
N MET A 120 -15.08 -11.90 10.63
CA MET A 120 -15.24 -13.21 11.27
C MET A 120 -16.71 -13.65 11.21
N SER A 121 -16.95 -14.96 11.18
CA SER A 121 -18.30 -15.52 11.33
C SER A 121 -18.94 -15.20 12.69
N THR A 122 -18.15 -14.80 13.68
CA THR A 122 -18.56 -14.31 15.01
C THR A 122 -18.97 -12.84 15.03
N GLY A 123 -19.00 -12.17 13.87
CA GLY A 123 -19.54 -10.82 13.69
C GLY A 123 -18.53 -9.68 13.78
N GLN A 124 -17.28 -9.93 14.19
CA GLN A 124 -16.23 -8.89 14.17
C GLN A 124 -15.84 -8.59 12.73
N TYR A 125 -15.66 -7.32 12.40
CA TYR A 125 -15.13 -6.89 11.11
C TYR A 125 -14.38 -5.57 11.24
N TRP A 126 -13.56 -5.26 10.25
CA TRP A 126 -12.99 -3.93 10.09
C TRP A 126 -12.51 -3.67 8.66
N PHE A 127 -12.39 -2.40 8.34
CA PHE A 127 -11.68 -1.89 7.17
C PHE A 127 -10.28 -1.45 7.57
N GLY A 128 -9.34 -1.60 6.64
CA GLY A 128 -7.98 -1.10 6.77
C GLY A 128 -7.46 -0.64 5.42
N GLY A 129 -6.44 0.19 5.43
CA GLY A 129 -5.83 0.65 4.21
C GLY A 129 -4.93 1.87 4.36
N GLY A 130 -4.61 2.47 3.22
CA GLY A 130 -3.74 3.63 3.12
C GLY A 130 -3.09 3.74 1.76
N ILE A 131 -2.53 4.92 1.50
CA ILE A 131 -1.66 5.21 0.36
C ILE A 131 -0.43 5.91 0.94
N ASP A 132 0.76 5.48 0.53
CA ASP A 132 2.01 6.13 0.91
C ASP A 132 2.97 6.27 -0.28
N LEU A 133 3.78 7.33 -0.23
CA LEU A 133 4.68 7.72 -1.31
C LEU A 133 6.13 7.64 -0.87
N THR A 134 6.96 6.98 -1.68
CA THR A 134 8.38 6.74 -1.45
C THR A 134 9.19 7.34 -2.61
N PRO A 135 9.41 8.67 -2.62
CA PRO A 135 10.28 9.30 -3.60
C PRO A 135 11.75 8.92 -3.40
N HIS A 136 12.49 8.76 -4.49
CA HIS A 136 13.95 8.64 -4.43
C HIS A 136 14.57 10.03 -4.20
N TYR A 137 14.00 11.08 -4.80
CA TYR A 137 14.32 12.48 -4.51
C TYR A 137 13.08 13.20 -4.00
N VAL A 138 13.13 13.76 -2.79
CA VAL A 138 11.98 14.48 -2.22
C VAL A 138 11.88 15.86 -2.84
N VAL A 139 10.77 16.12 -3.56
CA VAL A 139 10.38 17.45 -4.00
C VAL A 139 9.28 17.96 -3.07
N PRO A 140 9.54 18.93 -2.18
CA PRO A 140 8.58 19.33 -1.13
C PRO A 140 7.19 19.73 -1.67
N GLN A 141 7.14 20.36 -2.84
CA GLN A 141 5.88 20.76 -3.47
C GLN A 141 5.06 19.55 -3.94
N GLN A 142 5.71 18.49 -4.44
CA GLN A 142 5.01 17.26 -4.84
C GLN A 142 4.54 16.46 -3.63
N ALA A 143 5.35 16.42 -2.56
CA ALA A 143 4.95 15.80 -1.30
C ALA A 143 3.75 16.53 -0.67
N ARG A 144 3.78 17.86 -0.62
CA ARG A 144 2.62 18.69 -0.22
C ARG A 144 1.40 18.37 -1.07
N TRP A 145 1.50 18.44 -2.39
CA TRP A 145 0.39 18.16 -3.29
C TRP A 145 -0.21 16.77 -3.07
N PHE A 146 0.64 15.74 -2.93
CA PHE A 146 0.21 14.37 -2.63
C PHE A 146 -0.60 14.32 -1.33
N HIS A 147 -0.09 14.96 -0.27
CA HIS A 147 -0.78 15.03 1.02
C HIS A 147 -2.07 15.85 0.97
N GLU A 148 -2.14 16.90 0.15
CA GLU A 148 -3.38 17.66 -0.08
C GLU A 148 -4.46 16.78 -0.73
N GLN A 149 -4.09 15.92 -1.70
CA GLN A 149 -5.05 15.00 -2.32
C GLN A 149 -5.60 13.99 -1.30
N LEU A 150 -4.74 13.42 -0.46
CA LEU A 150 -5.15 12.50 0.60
C LEU A 150 -6.00 13.21 1.66
N LYS A 151 -5.64 14.44 2.04
CA LYS A 151 -6.42 15.24 2.98
C LYS A 151 -7.80 15.55 2.42
N GLN A 152 -7.92 15.91 1.14
CA GLN A 152 -9.21 16.13 0.49
C GLN A 152 -10.09 14.87 0.49
N ALA A 153 -9.51 13.70 0.21
CA ALA A 153 -10.23 12.42 0.33
C ALA A 153 -10.72 12.17 1.77
N CYS A 154 -9.88 12.44 2.77
CA CYS A 154 -10.28 12.33 4.18
C CYS A 154 -11.38 13.34 4.57
N ASP A 155 -11.21 14.62 4.25
CA ASP A 155 -12.08 15.73 4.67
C ASP A 155 -13.52 15.59 4.12
N ARG A 156 -13.72 14.87 3.00
CA ARG A 156 -15.05 14.55 2.46
C ARG A 156 -15.88 13.66 3.38
N HIS A 157 -15.23 12.92 4.27
CA HIS A 157 -15.87 11.97 5.18
C HIS A 157 -15.78 12.42 6.63
N ASP A 158 -14.57 12.79 7.08
CA ASP A 158 -14.33 13.29 8.43
C ASP A 158 -13.02 14.11 8.46
N PRO A 159 -13.06 15.42 8.77
CA PRO A 159 -11.87 16.25 8.91
C PRO A 159 -10.84 15.74 9.93
N ALA A 160 -11.22 14.87 10.86
CA ALA A 160 -10.31 14.25 11.82
C ALA A 160 -9.51 13.07 11.23
N TYR A 161 -9.86 12.55 10.04
CA TYR A 161 -9.20 11.38 9.47
C TYR A 161 -7.76 11.65 9.06
N TYR A 162 -7.49 12.70 8.28
CA TYR A 162 -6.13 13.02 7.88
C TYR A 162 -5.18 13.26 9.09
N PRO A 163 -5.50 14.12 10.07
CA PRO A 163 -4.63 14.33 11.23
C PRO A 163 -4.48 13.09 12.12
N LYS A 164 -5.40 12.11 12.03
CA LYS A 164 -5.28 10.81 12.70
C LYS A 164 -4.41 9.82 11.93
N PHE A 165 -4.63 9.69 10.62
CA PHE A 165 -4.03 8.62 9.80
C PHE A 165 -2.66 8.97 9.25
N LYS A 166 -2.34 10.27 9.09
CA LYS A 166 -1.02 10.69 8.64
C LYS A 166 0.08 10.37 9.68
N PRO A 167 -0.04 10.75 10.97
CA PRO A 167 0.96 10.36 11.97
C PRO A 167 1.10 8.84 12.09
N TRP A 168 0.00 8.10 11.93
CA TRP A 168 0.05 6.64 11.93
C TRP A 168 0.87 6.11 10.74
N ALA A 169 0.76 6.71 9.55
CA ALA A 169 1.61 6.35 8.41
C ALA A 169 3.10 6.63 8.71
N ASP A 170 3.44 7.78 9.29
CA ASP A 170 4.80 8.12 9.68
C ASP A 170 5.38 7.09 10.67
N ASP A 171 4.57 6.62 11.62
CA ASP A 171 4.96 5.62 12.60
C ASP A 171 5.09 4.22 12.00
N TYR A 172 4.14 3.83 11.13
CA TYR A 172 4.10 2.51 10.53
C TYR A 172 5.24 2.30 9.53
N PHE A 173 5.53 3.30 8.69
CA PHE A 173 6.55 3.21 7.63
C PHE A 173 7.93 3.70 8.09
N TYR A 174 8.22 3.61 9.40
CA TYR A 174 9.52 3.96 9.96
C TYR A 174 10.48 2.78 9.93
N ILE A 175 11.78 3.03 9.69
CA ILE A 175 12.84 2.04 9.69
C ILE A 175 13.72 2.28 10.93
N PRO A 176 13.47 1.60 12.08
CA PRO A 176 14.11 1.93 13.35
C PRO A 176 15.63 1.90 13.32
N HIS A 177 16.22 0.92 12.63
CA HIS A 177 17.67 0.75 12.54
C HIS A 177 18.36 1.74 11.58
N ARG A 178 17.59 2.50 10.79
CA ARG A 178 18.08 3.59 9.94
C ARG A 178 17.69 4.98 10.44
N GLN A 179 16.77 5.03 11.40
CA GLN A 179 16.22 6.26 11.97
C GLN A 179 15.59 7.19 10.91
N GLU A 180 14.99 6.62 9.87
CA GLU A 180 14.32 7.34 8.79
C GLU A 180 12.95 6.73 8.48
N THR A 181 12.05 7.52 7.90
CA THR A 181 10.85 6.98 7.26
C THR A 181 11.20 6.40 5.89
N ARG A 182 10.46 5.38 5.45
CA ARG A 182 10.62 4.75 4.13
C ARG A 182 10.50 5.78 3.00
N GLY A 183 9.54 6.69 3.14
CA GLY A 183 9.21 7.75 2.21
C GLY A 183 8.67 9.00 2.92
N VAL A 184 7.84 9.78 2.22
CA VAL A 184 7.20 11.00 2.76
C VAL A 184 5.86 10.72 3.46
N GLY A 185 5.58 9.45 3.74
CA GLY A 185 4.35 9.00 4.39
C GLY A 185 3.15 9.07 3.46
N GLY A 186 1.99 9.36 4.04
CA GLY A 186 0.69 9.40 3.39
C GLY A 186 -0.39 9.25 4.46
N ILE A 187 -1.34 8.33 4.27
CA ILE A 187 -2.29 7.92 5.31
C ILE A 187 -2.21 6.42 5.55
N PHE A 188 -2.38 6.00 6.80
CA PHE A 188 -2.49 4.60 7.18
C PHE A 188 -3.57 4.44 8.23
N PHE A 189 -4.42 3.43 8.06
CA PHE A 189 -5.46 3.07 9.02
C PHE A 189 -5.68 1.56 9.05
N ASP A 190 -6.05 1.07 10.22
CA ASP A 190 -6.43 -0.32 10.44
C ASP A 190 -7.51 -0.36 11.52
N TYR A 191 -8.23 -1.48 11.62
CA TYR A 191 -9.31 -1.66 12.60
C TYR A 191 -10.39 -0.56 12.57
N LEU A 192 -10.70 -0.03 11.38
CA LEU A 192 -11.78 0.95 11.21
C LEU A 192 -13.13 0.21 11.15
N ASN A 193 -13.96 0.38 12.19
CA ASN A 193 -15.25 -0.27 12.36
C ASN A 193 -16.32 0.74 12.76
N GLU A 194 -17.59 0.31 12.69
CA GLU A 194 -18.70 1.19 13.03
C GLU A 194 -18.65 1.64 14.49
N THR A 195 -19.09 2.87 14.71
CA THR A 195 -19.26 3.46 16.04
C THR A 195 -20.71 3.90 16.19
N GLU A 196 -21.08 4.42 17.36
CA GLU A 196 -22.40 5.01 17.58
C GLU A 196 -22.72 6.15 16.59
N THR A 197 -21.69 6.79 16.03
CA THR A 197 -21.82 7.97 15.16
C THR A 197 -21.39 7.74 13.71
N VAL A 198 -20.71 6.63 13.42
CA VAL A 198 -20.20 6.30 12.07
C VAL A 198 -20.65 4.91 11.68
N SER A 199 -21.49 4.81 10.66
CA SER A 199 -22.01 3.53 10.17
C SER A 199 -21.02 2.78 9.28
N LYS A 200 -21.21 1.47 9.11
CA LYS A 200 -20.41 0.65 8.18
C LYS A 200 -20.43 1.18 6.75
N GLU A 201 -21.56 1.71 6.29
CA GLU A 201 -21.72 2.33 4.97
C GLU A 201 -20.84 3.58 4.82
N ALA A 202 -20.79 4.42 5.87
CA ALA A 202 -19.97 5.63 5.85
C ALA A 202 -18.46 5.29 5.79
N ILE A 203 -18.04 4.26 6.54
CA ILE A 203 -16.66 3.74 6.50
C ILE A 203 -16.35 3.17 5.12
N PHE A 204 -17.26 2.38 4.56
CA PHE A 204 -17.09 1.82 3.23
C PHE A 204 -16.96 2.93 2.19
N ALA A 205 -17.77 3.99 2.25
CA ALA A 205 -17.64 5.13 1.34
C ALA A 205 -16.27 5.83 1.45
N PHE A 206 -15.76 6.06 2.67
CA PHE A 206 -14.41 6.60 2.88
C PHE A 206 -13.33 5.68 2.30
N TRP A 207 -13.45 4.39 2.56
CA TRP A 207 -12.52 3.39 2.08
C TRP A 207 -12.54 3.29 0.53
N GLN A 208 -13.71 3.47 -0.08
CA GLN A 208 -13.84 3.57 -1.53
C GLN A 208 -13.16 4.82 -2.09
N GLU A 209 -13.38 5.98 -1.45
CA GLU A 209 -12.74 7.25 -1.80
C GLU A 209 -11.20 7.14 -1.77
N VAL A 210 -10.64 6.53 -0.73
CA VAL A 210 -9.19 6.28 -0.63
C VAL A 210 -8.70 5.41 -1.79
N GLY A 211 -9.37 4.29 -2.07
CA GLY A 211 -8.97 3.41 -3.17
C GLY A 211 -9.04 4.11 -4.53
N SER A 212 -10.12 4.85 -4.79
CA SER A 212 -10.33 5.58 -6.04
C SER A 212 -9.38 6.77 -6.22
N ALA A 213 -8.82 7.33 -5.14
CA ALA A 213 -7.85 8.42 -5.22
C ALA A 213 -6.49 7.98 -5.81
N PHE A 214 -6.14 6.69 -5.74
CA PHE A 214 -4.81 6.19 -6.11
C PHE A 214 -4.41 6.49 -7.56
N ALA A 215 -5.21 6.07 -8.55
CA ALA A 215 -4.84 6.19 -9.95
C ALA A 215 -4.71 7.66 -10.41
N PRO A 216 -5.64 8.58 -10.09
CA PRO A 216 -5.48 10.00 -10.38
C PRO A 216 -4.22 10.60 -9.75
N ILE A 217 -3.92 10.25 -8.49
CA ILE A 217 -2.74 10.74 -7.78
C ILE A 217 -1.45 10.28 -8.49
N TYR A 218 -1.34 8.97 -8.75
CA TYR A 218 -0.09 8.43 -9.24
C TYR A 218 0.16 8.75 -10.71
N THR A 219 -0.86 8.68 -11.57
CA THR A 219 -0.70 9.00 -13.00
C THR A 219 -0.33 10.48 -13.20
N HIS A 220 -0.79 11.39 -12.33
CA HIS A 220 -0.31 12.77 -12.30
C HIS A 220 1.21 12.85 -11.99
N LEU A 221 1.67 12.15 -10.95
CA LEU A 221 3.10 12.13 -10.58
C LEU A 221 3.96 11.43 -11.65
N MET A 222 3.44 10.42 -12.34
CA MET A 222 4.10 9.80 -13.50
C MET A 222 4.28 10.84 -14.61
N ALA A 223 3.21 11.51 -15.03
CA ALA A 223 3.24 12.50 -16.11
C ALA A 223 4.20 13.67 -15.80
N LEU A 224 4.28 14.12 -14.55
CA LEU A 224 5.18 15.19 -14.13
C LEU A 224 6.66 14.81 -14.19
N ASN A 225 7.00 13.53 -13.99
CA ASN A 225 8.37 13.13 -13.66
C ASN A 225 9.00 12.15 -14.67
N ALA A 226 8.22 11.39 -15.43
CA ALA A 226 8.71 10.27 -16.25
C ALA A 226 9.74 10.68 -17.32
N HIS A 227 9.62 11.90 -17.86
CA HIS A 227 10.49 12.41 -18.92
C HIS A 227 11.66 13.27 -18.42
N LYS A 228 11.83 13.40 -17.10
CA LYS A 228 12.97 14.16 -16.55
C LYS A 228 14.28 13.42 -16.87
N PRO A 229 15.30 14.10 -17.41
CA PRO A 229 16.60 13.48 -17.62
C PRO A 229 17.20 13.10 -16.27
N TYR A 230 17.89 11.96 -16.23
CA TYR A 230 18.60 11.50 -15.04
C TYR A 230 19.98 10.95 -15.43
N THR A 231 20.85 10.89 -14.44
CA THR A 231 22.25 10.47 -14.53
C THR A 231 22.44 9.06 -13.98
N PRO A 232 23.56 8.39 -14.32
CA PRO A 232 23.92 7.12 -13.70
C PRO A 232 24.04 7.19 -12.17
N ASP A 233 24.34 8.37 -11.62
CA ASP A 233 24.50 8.61 -10.18
C ASP A 233 23.13 8.62 -9.49
N GLU A 234 22.16 9.28 -10.10
CA GLU A 234 20.76 9.27 -9.65
C GLU A 234 20.15 7.85 -9.71
N GLN A 235 20.52 7.05 -10.72
CA GLN A 235 20.14 5.64 -10.78
C GLN A 235 20.77 4.80 -9.66
N ARG A 236 22.04 5.07 -9.29
CA ARG A 236 22.68 4.39 -8.16
C ARG A 236 22.02 4.76 -6.84
N TRP A 237 21.68 6.03 -6.65
CA TRP A 237 20.90 6.50 -5.51
C TRP A 237 19.53 5.84 -5.44
N GLN A 238 18.83 5.71 -6.58
CA GLN A 238 17.57 4.96 -6.69
C GLN A 238 17.73 3.54 -6.12
N GLY A 239 18.79 2.83 -6.52
CA GLY A 239 19.10 1.49 -6.01
C GLY A 239 19.30 1.44 -4.50
N LEU A 240 19.95 2.46 -3.91
CA LEU A 240 20.13 2.57 -2.44
C LEU A 240 18.80 2.82 -1.72
N ARG A 241 17.96 3.71 -2.24
CA ARG A 241 16.62 3.98 -1.68
C ARG A 241 15.69 2.77 -1.84
N ARG A 242 15.76 2.04 -2.95
CA ARG A 242 15.11 0.73 -3.13
C ARG A 242 15.61 -0.31 -2.11
N GLY A 243 16.90 -0.27 -1.75
CA GLY A 243 17.44 -1.06 -0.64
C GLY A 243 16.73 -0.79 0.69
N ARG A 244 16.45 0.48 1.01
CA ARG A 244 15.64 0.85 2.20
C ARG A 244 14.20 0.34 2.11
N TYR A 245 13.61 0.36 0.91
CA TYR A 245 12.30 -0.24 0.68
C TYR A 245 12.31 -1.74 0.98
N VAL A 246 13.32 -2.48 0.51
CA VAL A 246 13.50 -3.91 0.82
C VAL A 246 13.71 -4.15 2.31
N GLU A 247 14.58 -3.37 2.96
CA GLU A 247 14.82 -3.45 4.41
C GLU A 247 13.51 -3.31 5.20
N PHE A 248 12.66 -2.35 4.86
CA PHE A 248 11.37 -2.19 5.50
C PHE A 248 10.46 -3.41 5.29
N ASN A 249 10.25 -3.83 4.05
CA ASN A 249 9.27 -4.87 3.75
C ASN A 249 9.68 -6.24 4.32
N LEU A 250 10.97 -6.58 4.32
CA LEU A 250 11.42 -7.88 4.83
C LEU A 250 11.61 -7.91 6.35
N ALA A 251 11.99 -6.79 6.99
CA ALA A 251 12.26 -6.78 8.43
C ALA A 251 11.11 -6.26 9.29
N TRP A 252 10.30 -5.33 8.77
CA TRP A 252 9.37 -4.53 9.57
C TRP A 252 7.91 -4.60 9.11
N ASP A 253 7.64 -4.83 7.83
CA ASP A 253 6.27 -4.89 7.34
C ASP A 253 5.53 -6.12 7.88
N ARG A 254 4.49 -5.86 8.68
CA ARG A 254 3.69 -6.92 9.31
C ARG A 254 2.97 -7.78 8.27
N GLY A 255 2.50 -7.17 7.18
CA GLY A 255 1.79 -7.86 6.10
C GLY A 255 2.66 -8.88 5.37
N THR A 256 3.86 -8.45 4.96
CA THR A 256 4.86 -9.30 4.30
C THR A 256 5.30 -10.45 5.20
N LYS A 257 5.67 -10.15 6.45
CA LYS A 257 6.09 -11.18 7.41
C LYS A 257 5.00 -12.22 7.65
N PHE A 258 3.78 -11.77 7.94
CA PHE A 258 2.64 -12.67 8.15
C PHE A 258 2.35 -13.53 6.91
N GLY A 259 2.37 -12.94 5.71
CA GLY A 259 2.13 -13.68 4.47
C GLY A 259 3.16 -14.79 4.24
N LEU A 260 4.44 -14.53 4.51
CA LEU A 260 5.51 -15.52 4.34
C LEU A 260 5.46 -16.62 5.41
N GLU A 261 5.11 -16.28 6.65
CA GLU A 261 5.00 -17.25 7.76
C GLU A 261 3.77 -18.16 7.64
N THR A 262 2.72 -17.73 6.93
CA THR A 262 1.44 -18.44 6.83
C THR A 262 1.23 -19.20 5.52
N ASN A 263 2.31 -19.48 4.77
CA ASN A 263 2.27 -20.09 3.44
C ASN A 263 1.33 -19.33 2.47
N GLY A 264 1.28 -18.00 2.58
CA GLY A 264 0.69 -17.16 1.55
C GLY A 264 1.43 -17.33 0.23
N ARG A 265 0.80 -16.96 -0.88
CA ARG A 265 1.42 -17.09 -2.20
C ARG A 265 2.65 -16.19 -2.30
N THR A 266 3.83 -16.78 -2.16
CA THR A 266 5.12 -16.08 -2.10
C THR A 266 5.31 -15.09 -3.24
N GLU A 267 5.02 -15.48 -4.48
CA GLU A 267 5.15 -14.60 -5.65
C GLU A 267 4.23 -13.37 -5.58
N SER A 268 3.05 -13.49 -4.98
CA SER A 268 2.15 -12.34 -4.77
C SER A 268 2.64 -11.41 -3.65
N ILE A 269 3.30 -11.97 -2.63
CA ILE A 269 3.84 -11.20 -1.49
C ILE A 269 5.11 -10.44 -1.91
N LEU A 270 6.04 -11.13 -2.58
CA LEU A 270 7.32 -10.58 -3.02
C LEU A 270 7.21 -9.72 -4.28
N MET A 271 6.01 -9.63 -4.87
CA MET A 271 5.67 -8.65 -5.90
C MET A 271 6.01 -7.21 -5.47
N SER A 272 5.94 -6.92 -4.17
CA SER A 272 6.32 -5.64 -3.57
C SER A 272 7.81 -5.30 -3.70
N MET A 273 8.68 -6.29 -3.93
CA MET A 273 10.12 -6.07 -4.05
C MET A 273 10.47 -5.34 -5.36
N PRO A 274 11.40 -4.38 -5.34
CA PRO A 274 11.92 -3.77 -6.55
C PRO A 274 12.62 -4.81 -7.45
N PRO A 275 12.82 -4.51 -8.74
CA PRO A 275 13.58 -5.37 -9.66
C PRO A 275 15.07 -5.42 -9.29
N GLN A 276 15.62 -4.30 -8.80
CA GLN A 276 16.98 -4.19 -8.30
C GLN A 276 17.05 -3.29 -7.07
N ALA A 277 17.90 -3.65 -6.11
CA ALA A 277 18.24 -2.85 -4.94
C ALA A 277 19.73 -2.99 -4.62
N ASN A 278 20.34 -1.95 -4.05
CA ASN A 278 21.77 -1.89 -3.76
C ASN A 278 22.01 -1.58 -2.28
N TRP A 279 23.11 -2.13 -1.74
CA TRP A 279 23.66 -1.77 -0.45
C TRP A 279 25.14 -1.43 -0.59
N VAL A 280 25.51 -0.25 -0.11
CA VAL A 280 26.90 0.20 -0.04
C VAL A 280 27.24 0.38 1.44
N TYR A 281 28.39 -0.17 1.84
CA TYR A 281 28.88 -0.06 3.21
C TYR A 281 29.12 1.40 3.57
N ASP A 282 28.55 1.84 4.70
CA ASP A 282 28.71 3.19 5.26
C ASP A 282 28.56 4.34 4.25
N TYR A 283 27.56 4.23 3.36
CA TYR A 283 27.29 5.28 2.39
C TYR A 283 26.70 6.53 3.07
N HIS A 284 27.35 7.67 2.85
CA HIS A 284 26.86 9.00 3.21
C HIS A 284 26.80 9.86 1.94
N PRO A 285 25.65 10.45 1.57
CA PRO A 285 25.60 11.38 0.45
C PRO A 285 26.47 12.60 0.74
N ALA A 286 27.07 13.18 -0.30
CA ALA A 286 27.85 14.39 -0.14
C ALA A 286 26.98 15.54 0.38
N PRO A 287 27.51 16.44 1.22
CA PRO A 287 26.74 17.57 1.72
C PRO A 287 26.30 18.49 0.58
N ASN A 288 25.15 19.15 0.74
CA ASN A 288 24.56 20.07 -0.25
C ASN A 288 24.21 19.42 -1.61
N THR A 289 23.92 18.11 -1.63
CA THR A 289 23.36 17.43 -2.80
C THR A 289 21.87 17.12 -2.62
N PRO A 290 21.12 16.86 -3.71
CA PRO A 290 19.71 16.47 -3.62
C PRO A 290 19.46 15.17 -2.82
N GLU A 291 20.43 14.25 -2.77
CA GLU A 291 20.38 13.05 -1.94
C GLU A 291 20.45 13.39 -0.45
N ALA A 292 21.37 14.26 -0.07
CA ALA A 292 21.49 14.72 1.32
C ALA A 292 20.24 15.51 1.74
N GLU A 293 19.73 16.39 0.89
CA GLU A 293 18.48 17.12 1.14
C GLU A 293 17.30 16.15 1.32
N THR A 294 17.19 15.15 0.44
CA THR A 294 16.15 14.11 0.54
C THR A 294 16.11 13.47 1.92
N LEU A 295 17.25 13.08 2.47
CA LEU A 295 17.31 12.45 3.79
C LEU A 295 16.80 13.35 4.92
N THR A 296 16.87 14.68 4.79
CA THR A 296 16.33 15.61 5.80
C THR A 296 14.80 15.57 5.90
N TRP A 297 14.14 15.17 4.83
CA TRP A 297 12.69 15.05 4.75
C TRP A 297 12.16 13.67 5.15
N LEU A 298 13.01 12.63 5.14
CA LEU A 298 12.65 11.26 5.48
C LEU A 298 12.64 11.03 7.00
N ARG A 299 11.77 11.75 7.68
CA ARG A 299 11.59 11.71 9.14
C ARG A 299 10.12 11.83 9.50
N LYS A 300 9.78 11.40 10.72
CA LYS A 300 8.43 11.52 11.27
C LYS A 300 8.04 12.99 11.50
N GLY A 301 6.74 13.29 11.44
CA GLY A 301 6.20 14.56 11.92
C GLY A 301 6.43 15.75 10.99
N VAL A 302 6.90 15.54 9.75
CA VAL A 302 6.92 16.61 8.75
C VAL A 302 5.50 17.03 8.43
N ASP A 303 5.17 18.28 8.65
CA ASP A 303 3.87 18.84 8.30
C ASP A 303 3.86 19.28 6.84
N TRP A 304 3.08 18.57 6.03
CA TRP A 304 3.00 18.83 4.59
C TRP A 304 1.86 19.78 4.22
N VAL A 305 0.79 19.87 5.03
CA VAL A 305 -0.47 20.56 4.70
C VAL A 305 -1.09 21.31 5.88
#